data_AF-A0ABD1W2Y8-F1
#
_entry.id   AF-A0ABD1W2Y8-F1
#
_cell.length_a   1.000
_cell.length_b   1.000
_cell.length_c   1.000
_cell.angle_alpha   90.00
_cell.angle_beta   90.00
_cell.angle_gamma   90.00
#
_symmetry.space_group_name_H-M   'P 1'
#
loop_
_entity.id
_entity.type
_entity.pdbx_description
1 polymer ?
#
loop_
_entity_poly.entity_id
_entity_poly.type
_entity_poly.pdbx_seq_one_letter_code
_entity_poly.pdbx_strand_id
1 'polypeptide(L)'
;MKDQNGRATLTTRTRDSNGAGPGRVLTLEDSLVKACKRTVTNLEVIENEKSEEIHHLKKKNSSLRKSYEASEALVKEQEEEIDNLRSALAHAQHDAVENYKASSKYQQDLYAYKAESMSVSISLTKEWISTEHPGINPHSFDCFLARRRDSEQAAEQGQAAEQDGIDDHADDPLQEEDGASQLD
;
A
#
# COMPACT_ATOMS: atom_id res chain seq x y z
N MET A 1 56.82 32.91 40.58
CA MET A 1 56.72 33.04 39.11
C MET A 1 56.30 31.68 38.56
N LYS A 2 55.20 31.62 37.78
CA LYS A 2 54.71 30.43 37.07
C LYS A 2 55.12 30.56 35.59
N ASP A 3 55.52 29.48 34.94
CA ASP A 3 55.75 29.43 33.50
C ASP A 3 54.48 29.02 32.73
N GLN A 4 54.46 29.33 31.43
CA GLN A 4 53.27 29.48 30.60
C GLN A 4 52.61 28.17 30.11
N ASN A 5 52.96 27.00 30.64
CA ASN A 5 52.42 25.71 30.16
C ASN A 5 51.61 24.91 31.19
N GLY A 6 51.22 25.49 32.33
CA GLY A 6 50.24 24.88 33.25
C GLY A 6 50.61 23.49 33.78
N ARG A 7 51.88 23.09 33.68
CA ARG A 7 52.38 21.77 34.08
C ARG A 7 53.08 21.91 35.44
N ALA A 8 52.51 21.32 36.48
CA ALA A 8 53.12 21.30 37.79
C ALA A 8 54.50 20.62 37.72
N THR A 9 55.57 21.40 37.92
CA THR A 9 56.93 20.89 38.04
C THR A 9 57.01 20.07 39.33
N LEU A 10 56.97 18.74 39.20
CA LEU A 10 57.17 17.82 40.31
C LEU A 10 58.67 17.80 40.64
N THR A 11 59.10 18.62 41.58
CA THR A 11 60.46 18.56 42.13
C THR A 11 60.58 17.28 42.98
N THR A 12 61.03 16.19 42.36
CA THR A 12 61.38 14.95 43.07
C THR A 12 62.66 15.18 43.84
N ARG A 13 62.51 15.61 45.10
CA ARG A 13 63.61 15.59 46.08
C ARG A 13 63.76 14.16 46.58
N THR A 14 64.67 13.40 45.98
CA THR A 14 65.19 12.15 46.54
C THR A 14 65.82 12.46 47.90
N ARG A 15 65.13 12.08 48.98
CA ARG A 15 65.66 12.14 50.34
C ARG A 15 66.09 10.73 50.72
N ASP A 16 67.36 10.61 51.04
CA ASP A 16 68.07 9.38 51.37
C ASP A 16 67.32 8.50 52.37
N SER A 17 67.21 7.22 52.01
CA SER A 17 66.56 6.13 52.74
C SER A 17 67.36 5.62 53.96
N ASN A 18 68.21 6.46 54.56
CA ASN A 18 69.07 6.06 55.67
C ASN A 18 68.75 6.91 56.92
N GLY A 19 67.71 6.53 57.67
CA GLY A 19 67.38 7.18 58.95
C GLY A 19 65.89 7.24 59.34
N ALA A 20 65.02 6.42 58.75
CA ALA A 20 63.65 6.31 59.26
C ALA A 20 63.66 5.48 60.56
N GLY A 21 63.51 6.14 61.70
CA GLY A 21 63.35 5.44 62.98
C GLY A 21 62.13 4.51 62.98
N PRO A 22 62.15 3.38 63.70
CA PRO A 22 61.11 2.33 63.65
C PRO A 22 59.68 2.86 63.78
N GLY A 23 59.45 3.86 64.63
CA GLY A 23 58.12 4.45 64.82
C GLY A 23 57.53 5.13 63.58
N ARG A 24 58.34 5.76 62.72
CA ARG A 24 57.86 6.39 61.48
C ARG A 24 57.48 5.36 60.42
N VAL A 25 58.26 4.28 60.32
CA VAL A 25 57.97 3.16 59.42
C VAL A 25 56.63 2.52 59.79
N LEU A 26 56.42 2.22 61.07
CA LEU A 26 55.15 1.67 61.57
C LEU A 26 53.94 2.56 61.25
N THR A 27 54.06 3.90 61.39
CA THR A 27 52.95 4.81 61.05
C THR A 27 52.60 4.85 59.56
N LEU A 28 53.60 4.71 58.69
CA LEU A 28 53.39 4.66 57.24
C LEU A 28 52.77 3.32 56.82
N GLU A 29 53.22 2.21 57.41
CA GLU A 29 52.66 0.88 57.21
C GLU A 29 51.18 0.84 57.62
N ASP A 30 50.83 1.35 58.80
CA ASP A 30 49.44 1.43 59.27
C ASP A 30 48.55 2.29 58.34
N SER A 31 49.10 3.39 57.83
CA SER A 31 48.39 4.28 56.91
C SER A 31 48.16 3.60 55.55
N LEU A 32 49.16 2.87 55.06
CA LEU A 32 49.07 2.08 53.83
C LEU A 32 48.04 0.95 53.98
N VAL A 33 48.08 0.20 55.08
CA VAL A 33 47.10 -0.87 55.36
C VAL A 33 45.69 -0.31 55.41
N LYS A 34 45.48 0.85 56.06
CA LYS A 34 44.17 1.52 56.07
C LYS A 34 43.74 1.96 54.67
N ALA A 35 44.65 2.48 53.86
CA ALA A 35 44.37 2.86 52.47
C ALA A 35 43.98 1.65 51.63
N CYS A 36 44.77 0.56 51.69
CA CYS A 36 44.49 -0.69 50.98
C CYS A 36 43.13 -1.29 51.38
N LYS A 37 42.80 -1.29 52.68
CA LYS A 37 41.48 -1.75 53.14
C LYS A 37 40.35 -0.92 52.54
N ARG A 38 40.47 0.41 52.53
CA ARG A 38 39.47 1.29 51.90
C ARG A 38 39.35 1.08 50.39
N THR A 39 40.48 0.87 49.69
CA THR A 39 40.43 0.61 48.25
C THR A 39 39.74 -0.72 47.95
N VAL A 40 39.99 -1.77 48.75
CA VAL A 40 39.31 -3.07 48.59
C VAL A 40 37.80 -2.91 48.78
N THR A 41 37.35 -2.26 49.86
CA THR A 41 35.91 -2.05 50.09
C THR A 41 35.27 -1.22 48.98
N ASN A 42 35.96 -0.21 48.45
CA ASN A 42 35.44 0.58 47.34
C ASN A 42 35.33 -0.24 46.05
N LEU A 43 36.30 -1.12 45.79
CA LEU A 43 36.25 -2.01 44.62
C LEU A 43 35.10 -3.00 44.73
N GLU A 44 34.86 -3.58 45.91
CA GLU A 44 33.72 -4.48 46.16
C GLU A 44 32.37 -3.78 45.92
N VAL A 45 32.23 -2.52 46.36
CA VAL A 45 31.01 -1.73 46.10
C VAL A 45 30.84 -1.50 44.59
N ILE A 46 31.89 -1.06 43.90
CA ILE A 46 31.84 -0.81 42.45
C ILE A 46 31.52 -2.10 41.68
N GLU A 47 32.10 -3.23 42.07
CA GLU A 47 31.83 -4.54 41.46
C GLU A 47 30.36 -4.92 41.60
N ASN A 48 29.78 -4.76 42.79
CA ASN A 48 28.37 -5.03 43.04
C ASN A 48 27.45 -4.11 42.23
N GLU A 49 27.69 -2.80 42.26
CA GLU A 49 26.92 -1.82 41.48
C GLU A 49 26.95 -2.13 39.97
N LYS A 50 28.13 -2.51 39.45
CA LYS A 50 28.29 -2.88 38.04
C LYS A 50 27.59 -4.19 37.70
N SER A 51 27.62 -5.17 38.59
CA SER A 51 26.90 -6.42 38.41
C SER A 51 25.38 -6.21 38.33
N GLU A 52 24.83 -5.36 39.20
CA GLU A 52 23.41 -4.99 39.19
C GLU A 52 23.01 -4.23 37.92
N GLU A 53 23.84 -3.27 37.48
CA GLU A 53 23.63 -2.53 36.24
C GLU A 53 23.59 -3.48 35.02
N ILE A 54 24.54 -4.41 34.93
CA ILE A 54 24.59 -5.43 33.87
C ILE A 54 23.32 -6.28 33.88
N HIS A 55 22.89 -6.73 35.06
CA HIS A 55 21.67 -7.53 35.19
C HIS A 55 20.43 -6.73 34.73
N HIS A 56 20.31 -5.47 35.13
CA HIS A 56 19.23 -4.59 34.71
C HIS A 56 19.21 -4.37 33.20
N LEU A 57 20.37 -4.06 32.59
CA LEU A 57 20.50 -3.85 31.15
C LEU A 57 20.16 -5.13 30.37
N LYS A 58 20.60 -6.30 30.84
CA LYS A 58 20.25 -7.59 30.24
C LYS A 58 18.73 -7.81 30.25
N LYS A 59 18.05 -7.48 31.35
CA LYS A 59 16.59 -7.56 31.44
C LYS A 59 15.91 -6.61 30.45
N LYS A 60 16.36 -5.34 30.39
CA LYS A 60 15.83 -4.34 29.45
C LYS A 60 16.01 -4.75 27.99
N ASN A 61 17.19 -5.28 27.63
CA ASN A 61 17.45 -5.78 26.27
C ASN A 61 16.56 -6.96 25.90
N SER A 62 16.32 -7.89 26.84
CA SER A 62 15.38 -9.00 26.61
C SER A 62 13.95 -8.49 26.36
N SER A 63 13.48 -7.54 27.17
CA SER A 63 12.16 -6.92 26.97
C SER A 63 12.06 -6.17 25.65
N LEU A 64 13.09 -5.41 25.28
CA LEU A 64 13.11 -4.66 24.02
C LEU A 64 13.08 -5.58 22.81
N ARG A 65 13.84 -6.68 22.85
CA ARG A 65 13.83 -7.70 21.79
C ARG A 65 12.44 -8.29 21.58
N LYS A 66 11.75 -8.69 22.67
CA LYS A 66 10.37 -9.20 22.59
C LYS A 66 9.40 -8.19 22.00
N SER A 67 9.54 -6.92 22.38
CA SER A 67 8.72 -5.85 21.82
C SER A 67 8.97 -5.63 20.33
N TYR A 68 10.24 -5.76 19.89
CA TYR A 68 10.61 -5.64 18.49
C TYR A 68 10.05 -6.80 17.67
N GLU A 69 10.19 -8.05 18.14
CA GLU A 69 9.63 -9.24 17.50
C GLU A 69 8.10 -9.15 17.35
N ALA A 70 7.40 -8.67 18.38
CA ALA A 70 5.95 -8.43 18.32
C ALA A 70 5.59 -7.35 17.29
N SER A 71 6.36 -6.26 17.22
CA SER A 71 6.15 -5.22 16.22
C SER A 71 6.41 -5.72 14.80
N GLU A 72 7.42 -6.57 14.59
CA GLU A 72 7.71 -7.16 13.29
C GLU A 72 6.58 -8.08 12.82
N ALA A 73 5.98 -8.85 13.74
CA ALA A 73 4.82 -9.68 13.43
C ALA A 73 3.60 -8.83 12.99
N LEU A 74 3.32 -7.72 13.70
CA LEU A 74 2.24 -6.80 13.33
C LEU A 74 2.47 -6.13 11.97
N VAL A 75 3.72 -5.79 11.63
CA VAL A 75 4.04 -5.24 10.31
C VAL A 75 3.72 -6.25 9.21
N LYS A 76 4.07 -7.53 9.39
CA LYS A 76 3.76 -8.59 8.42
C LYS A 76 2.26 -8.79 8.24
N GLU A 77 1.50 -8.80 9.33
CA GLU A 77 0.03 -8.89 9.30
C GLU A 77 -0.58 -7.69 8.55
N GLN A 78 -0.06 -6.48 8.77
CA GLN A 78 -0.50 -5.29 8.06
C GLN A 78 -0.14 -5.31 6.57
N GLU A 79 1.04 -5.82 6.20
CA GLU A 79 1.44 -5.99 4.80
C GLU A 79 0.51 -6.96 4.07
N GLU A 80 0.16 -8.10 4.70
CA GLU A 80 -0.79 -9.06 4.15
C GLU A 80 -2.19 -8.44 3.96
N GLU A 81 -2.69 -7.69 4.95
CA GLU A 81 -3.98 -7.01 4.85
C GLU A 81 -3.98 -5.94 3.72
N ILE A 82 -2.89 -5.19 3.58
CA ILE A 82 -2.76 -4.21 2.48
C ILE A 82 -2.82 -4.91 1.12
N ASP A 83 -2.17 -6.05 0.96
CA ASP A 83 -2.18 -6.79 -0.30
C ASP A 83 -3.56 -7.41 -0.58
N ASN A 84 -4.26 -7.90 0.44
CA ASN A 84 -5.65 -8.35 0.33
C ASN A 84 -6.58 -7.21 -0.11
N LEU A 85 -6.46 -6.03 0.50
CA LEU A 85 -7.27 -4.86 0.14
C LEU A 85 -6.97 -4.36 -1.27
N ARG A 86 -5.70 -4.39 -1.71
CA ARG A 86 -5.33 -4.06 -3.09
C ARG A 86 -5.98 -5.01 -4.08
N SER A 87 -5.96 -6.31 -3.79
CA SER A 87 -6.61 -7.32 -4.61
C SER A 87 -8.13 -7.11 -4.68
N ALA A 88 -8.78 -6.92 -3.53
CA ALA A 88 -10.21 -6.65 -3.44
C ALA A 88 -10.62 -5.38 -4.21
N LEU A 89 -9.81 -4.32 -4.11
CA LEU A 89 -10.04 -3.08 -4.86
C LEU A 89 -9.93 -3.29 -6.37
N ALA A 90 -8.92 -4.04 -6.83
CA ALA A 90 -8.75 -4.35 -8.24
C ALA A 90 -9.97 -5.13 -8.81
N HIS A 91 -10.46 -6.12 -8.05
CA HIS A 91 -11.67 -6.86 -8.42
C HIS A 91 -12.91 -5.96 -8.43
N ALA A 92 -13.12 -5.15 -7.39
CA ALA A 92 -14.26 -4.24 -7.31
C ALA A 92 -14.27 -3.21 -8.45
N GLN A 93 -13.10 -2.71 -8.84
CA GLN A 93 -12.97 -1.79 -9.98
C GLN A 93 -13.30 -2.48 -11.30
N HIS A 94 -12.78 -3.69 -11.51
CA HIS A 94 -13.09 -4.49 -12.69
C HIS A 94 -14.60 -4.77 -12.79
N ASP A 95 -15.21 -5.23 -11.70
CA ASP A 95 -16.63 -5.56 -11.66
C ASP A 95 -17.51 -4.31 -11.86
N ALA A 96 -17.11 -3.16 -11.30
CA ALA A 96 -17.82 -1.90 -11.52
C ALA A 96 -17.81 -1.49 -13.00
N VAL A 97 -16.69 -1.68 -13.71
CA VAL A 97 -16.58 -1.38 -15.14
C VAL A 97 -17.44 -2.33 -15.97
N GLU A 98 -17.37 -3.64 -15.71
CA GLU A 98 -18.16 -4.62 -16.45
C GLU A 98 -19.67 -4.44 -16.19
N ASN A 99 -20.06 -4.15 -14.95
CA ASN A 99 -21.45 -3.81 -14.61
C ASN A 99 -21.91 -2.52 -15.31
N TYR A 100 -21.05 -1.51 -15.41
CA TYR A 100 -21.39 -0.30 -16.15
C TYR A 100 -21.58 -0.60 -17.64
N LYS A 101 -20.69 -1.37 -18.28
CA LYS A 101 -20.84 -1.78 -19.69
C LYS A 101 -22.13 -2.56 -19.94
N ALA A 102 -22.53 -3.41 -18.99
CA ALA A 102 -23.77 -4.16 -19.06
C ALA A 102 -25.03 -3.31 -18.76
N SER A 103 -24.85 -2.10 -18.22
CA SER A 103 -25.97 -1.22 -17.85
C SER A 103 -26.62 -0.60 -19.09
N SER A 104 -27.95 -0.41 -19.01
CA SER A 104 -28.70 0.41 -19.95
C SER A 104 -28.15 1.83 -20.06
N LYS A 105 -27.55 2.37 -18.98
CA LYS A 105 -26.90 3.68 -19.01
C LYS A 105 -25.74 3.73 -20.01
N TYR A 106 -24.88 2.71 -20.05
CA TYR A 106 -23.79 2.65 -21.02
C TYR A 106 -24.31 2.60 -22.45
N GLN A 107 -25.39 1.84 -22.70
CA GLN A 107 -26.04 1.84 -24.01
C GLN A 107 -26.56 3.23 -24.39
N GLN A 108 -27.21 3.93 -23.47
CA GLN A 108 -27.69 5.29 -23.69
C GLN A 108 -26.54 6.27 -24.01
N ASP A 109 -25.46 6.22 -23.23
CA ASP A 109 -24.27 7.05 -23.43
C ASP A 109 -23.64 6.76 -24.80
N LEU A 110 -23.59 5.48 -25.21
CA LEU A 110 -23.10 5.05 -26.52
C LEU A 110 -23.97 5.58 -27.67
N TYR A 111 -25.30 5.49 -27.55
CA TYR A 111 -26.22 6.03 -28.55
C TYR A 111 -26.10 7.56 -28.65
N ALA A 112 -25.99 8.25 -27.52
CA ALA A 112 -25.81 9.70 -27.48
C ALA A 112 -24.51 10.11 -28.21
N TYR A 113 -23.39 9.45 -27.91
CA TYR A 113 -22.11 9.69 -28.59
C TYR A 113 -22.20 9.45 -30.10
N LYS A 114 -22.84 8.36 -30.53
CA LYS A 114 -23.05 8.05 -31.96
C LYS A 114 -23.89 9.14 -32.63
N ALA A 115 -24.96 9.60 -32.00
CA ALA A 115 -25.82 10.65 -32.52
C ALA A 115 -25.06 11.98 -32.68
N GLU A 116 -24.26 12.35 -31.68
CA GLU A 116 -23.42 13.55 -31.72
C GLU A 116 -22.38 13.48 -32.85
N SER A 117 -21.67 12.35 -32.96
CA SER A 117 -20.68 12.12 -34.02
C SER A 117 -21.30 12.21 -35.43
N MET A 118 -22.49 11.65 -35.62
CA MET A 118 -23.21 11.76 -36.89
C MET A 118 -23.64 13.21 -37.17
N SER A 119 -24.13 13.94 -36.16
CA SER A 119 -24.50 15.35 -36.30
C SER A 119 -23.33 16.22 -36.76
N VAL A 120 -22.15 16.02 -36.16
CA VAL A 120 -20.92 16.70 -36.57
C VAL A 120 -20.54 16.35 -38.01
N SER A 121 -20.59 15.07 -38.38
CA SER A 121 -20.26 14.61 -39.73
C SER A 121 -21.20 15.18 -40.80
N ILE A 122 -22.50 15.24 -40.49
CA ILE A 122 -23.52 15.86 -41.36
C ILE A 122 -23.22 17.34 -41.54
N SER A 123 -22.92 18.05 -40.45
CA SER A 123 -22.60 19.48 -40.48
C SER A 123 -21.37 19.77 -41.33
N LEU A 124 -20.30 19.00 -41.15
CA LEU A 124 -19.07 19.10 -41.94
C LEU A 124 -19.34 18.82 -43.44
N THR A 125 -20.17 17.82 -43.74
CA THR A 125 -20.53 17.50 -45.13
C THR A 125 -21.29 18.64 -45.79
N LYS A 126 -22.23 19.27 -45.07
CA LYS A 126 -22.96 20.43 -45.59
C LYS A 126 -22.06 21.63 -45.83
N GLU A 127 -21.12 21.87 -44.93
CA GLU A 127 -20.11 22.92 -45.10
C GLU A 127 -19.24 22.66 -46.34
N TRP A 128 -18.77 21.43 -46.51
CA TRP A 128 -18.01 21.02 -47.69
C TRP A 128 -18.80 21.18 -49.00
N ILE A 129 -20.07 20.75 -49.05
CA ILE A 129 -20.93 20.96 -50.23
C ILE A 129 -21.06 22.46 -50.53
N SER A 130 -21.29 23.28 -49.51
CA SER A 130 -21.49 24.73 -49.68
C SER A 130 -20.25 25.44 -50.20
N THR A 131 -19.06 24.96 -49.84
CA THR A 131 -17.78 25.59 -50.16
C THR A 131 -17.19 25.08 -51.47
N GLU A 132 -17.15 23.76 -51.68
CA GLU A 132 -16.51 23.13 -52.82
C GLU A 132 -17.48 22.86 -53.99
N HIS A 133 -18.78 22.82 -53.71
CA HIS A 133 -19.82 22.50 -54.70
C HIS A 133 -21.00 23.49 -54.67
N PRO A 134 -20.78 24.78 -54.95
CA PRO A 134 -21.80 25.83 -54.81
C PRO A 134 -23.04 25.65 -55.72
N GLY A 135 -22.94 24.79 -56.76
CA GLY A 135 -24.08 24.42 -57.60
C GLY A 135 -25.00 23.36 -57.00
N ILE A 136 -24.61 22.72 -55.89
CA ILE A 136 -25.39 21.71 -55.18
C ILE A 136 -26.01 22.37 -53.95
N ASN A 137 -27.35 22.36 -53.89
CA ASN A 137 -28.06 22.86 -52.72
C ASN A 137 -27.80 21.96 -51.49
N PRO A 138 -27.22 22.47 -50.39
CA PRO A 138 -26.98 21.69 -49.17
C PRO A 138 -28.25 21.10 -48.55
N HIS A 139 -29.43 21.71 -48.78
CA HIS A 139 -30.71 21.15 -48.35
C HIS A 139 -31.10 19.86 -49.08
N SER A 140 -30.54 19.60 -50.27
CA SER A 140 -30.76 18.31 -50.95
C SER A 140 -30.18 17.14 -50.15
N PHE A 141 -29.13 17.38 -49.37
CA PHE A 141 -28.57 16.41 -48.44
C PHE A 141 -29.51 16.12 -47.26
N ASP A 142 -30.22 17.13 -46.75
CA ASP A 142 -31.25 16.93 -45.72
C ASP A 142 -32.41 16.06 -46.23
N CYS A 143 -32.89 16.34 -47.45
CA CYS A 143 -33.92 15.52 -48.09
C CYS A 143 -33.46 14.08 -48.30
N PHE A 144 -32.20 13.88 -48.67
CA PHE A 144 -31.60 12.55 -48.81
C PHE A 144 -31.58 11.79 -47.46
N LEU A 145 -31.11 12.45 -46.39
CA LEU A 145 -31.07 11.84 -45.05
C LEU A 145 -32.47 11.53 -44.51
N ALA A 146 -33.45 12.40 -44.76
CA ALA A 146 -34.85 12.17 -44.38
C ALA A 146 -35.42 10.94 -45.10
N ARG A 147 -35.25 10.86 -46.42
CA ARG A 147 -35.72 9.72 -47.21
C ARG A 147 -35.06 8.40 -46.79
N ARG A 148 -33.78 8.45 -46.42
CA ARG A 148 -33.07 7.27 -45.90
C ARG A 148 -33.67 6.81 -44.58
N ARG A 149 -33.95 7.72 -43.64
CA ARG A 149 -34.59 7.40 -42.36
C ARG A 149 -35.96 6.75 -42.55
N ASP A 150 -36.77 7.30 -43.45
CA ASP A 150 -38.11 6.75 -43.74
C ASP A 150 -38.00 5.32 -44.32
N SER A 151 -37.00 5.07 -45.16
CA SER A 151 -36.74 3.74 -45.72
C SER A 151 -36.23 2.74 -44.67
N GLU A 152 -35.39 3.18 -43.73
CA GLU A 152 -34.90 2.33 -42.63
C GLU A 152 -36.04 1.96 -41.68
N GLN A 153 -36.91 2.92 -41.32
CA GLN A 153 -38.09 2.67 -40.48
C GLN A 153 -39.10 1.71 -41.13
N ALA A 154 -39.32 1.84 -42.44
CA ALA A 154 -40.20 0.94 -43.17
C ALA A 154 -39.67 -0.51 -43.20
N ALA A 155 -38.35 -0.70 -43.27
CA ALA A 155 -37.72 -2.01 -43.26
C ALA A 155 -37.81 -2.70 -41.88
N GLU A 156 -37.62 -1.95 -40.80
CA GLU A 156 -37.72 -2.46 -39.42
C GLU A 156 -39.15 -2.89 -39.08
N GLN A 157 -40.17 -2.15 -39.53
CA GLN A 157 -41.58 -2.50 -39.32
C GLN A 157 -42.01 -3.75 -40.10
N GLY A 158 -41.45 -3.97 -41.30
CA GLY A 158 -41.71 -5.18 -42.08
C GLY A 158 -41.15 -6.45 -41.44
N GLN A 159 -39.97 -6.38 -40.81
CA GLN A 159 -39.34 -7.51 -40.12
C GLN A 159 -40.00 -7.85 -38.78
N ALA A 160 -40.51 -6.86 -38.05
CA ALA A 160 -41.26 -7.10 -36.81
C ALA A 160 -42.60 -7.82 -37.08
N ALA A 161 -43.23 -7.59 -38.23
CA ALA A 161 -44.48 -8.25 -38.62
C ALA A 161 -44.31 -9.71 -39.06
N GLU A 162 -43.11 -10.14 -39.48
CA GLU A 162 -42.82 -11.54 -39.84
C GLU A 162 -42.46 -12.42 -38.63
N GLN A 163 -42.02 -11.85 -37.50
CA GLN A 163 -41.73 -12.60 -36.27
C GLN A 163 -42.95 -12.88 -35.39
N ASP A 164 -44.00 -12.06 -35.48
CA ASP A 164 -45.26 -12.22 -34.73
C ASP A 164 -46.26 -13.19 -35.41
N GLY A 165 -45.84 -13.82 -36.52
CA GLY A 165 -46.64 -14.75 -37.32
C GLY A 165 -46.22 -16.23 -37.24
N ILE A 166 -45.25 -16.58 -36.38
CA ILE A 166 -44.79 -17.97 -36.16
C ILE A 166 -45.00 -18.32 -34.68
N ASP A 167 -46.25 -18.38 -34.24
CA ASP A 167 -46.61 -19.06 -33.00
C ASP A 167 -48.02 -19.64 -33.15
N ASP A 168 -48.12 -20.73 -33.92
CA ASP A 168 -49.29 -21.60 -33.88
C ASP A 168 -48.86 -23.05 -34.17
N HIS A 169 -49.14 -23.92 -33.19
CA HIS A 169 -49.10 -25.38 -33.20
C HIS A 169 -47.75 -26.13 -33.25
N ALA A 170 -47.33 -26.61 -32.06
CA ALA A 170 -47.13 -28.06 -31.86
C ALA A 170 -47.36 -28.44 -30.39
N ASP A 171 -48.35 -29.32 -30.21
CA ASP A 171 -48.77 -29.93 -28.95
C ASP A 171 -47.78 -30.96 -28.38
N ASP A 172 -47.94 -31.15 -27.06
CA ASP A 172 -47.89 -32.40 -26.28
C ASP A 172 -46.58 -32.81 -25.56
N PRO A 173 -46.56 -32.80 -24.21
CA PRO A 173 -45.49 -33.40 -23.41
C PRO A 173 -45.80 -34.89 -23.14
N LEU A 174 -45.04 -35.79 -23.78
CA LEU A 174 -45.03 -37.19 -23.36
C LEU A 174 -44.22 -37.37 -22.08
N GLN A 175 -44.94 -37.84 -21.06
CA GLN A 175 -44.42 -38.52 -19.88
C GLN A 175 -43.62 -39.75 -20.31
N GLU A 176 -42.40 -39.90 -19.81
CA GLU A 176 -41.83 -41.23 -19.54
C GLU A 176 -41.30 -41.25 -18.10
N GLU A 177 -41.85 -42.18 -17.33
CA GLU A 177 -41.41 -42.55 -15.99
C GLU A 177 -40.16 -43.44 -16.03
N ASP A 178 -39.57 -43.53 -14.84
CA ASP A 178 -38.77 -44.64 -14.32
C ASP A 178 -37.31 -44.81 -14.76
N GLY A 179 -36.44 -44.74 -13.76
CA GLY A 179 -35.04 -45.11 -13.88
C GLY A 179 -34.24 -44.87 -12.61
N ALA A 180 -34.61 -45.54 -11.52
CA ALA A 180 -33.80 -45.66 -10.33
C ALA A 180 -32.37 -46.13 -10.65
N SER A 181 -31.36 -45.51 -10.03
CA SER A 181 -30.23 -46.24 -9.44
C SER A 181 -29.41 -45.36 -8.49
N GLN A 182 -29.39 -45.83 -7.24
CA GLN A 182 -28.41 -45.60 -6.19
C GLN A 182 -27.00 -46.07 -6.59
N LEU A 183 -25.99 -45.67 -5.79
CA LEU A 183 -24.58 -46.10 -5.71
C LEU A 183 -23.63 -45.25 -6.58
N ASP A 184 -22.54 -44.64 -6.09
CA ASP A 184 -21.75 -44.79 -4.84
C ASP A 184 -21.44 -43.42 -4.19
#